data_AF-A0AAE3WDA2-F1
#
_entry.id   AF-A0AAE3WDA2-F1
#
_cell.length_a   1.000
_cell.length_b   1.000
_cell.length_c   1.000
_cell.angle_alpha   90.00
_cell.angle_beta   90.00
_cell.angle_gamma   90.00
#
_symmetry.space_group_name_H-M   'P 1'
#
loop_
_entity.id
_entity.type
_entity.pdbx_description
1 polymer ?
#
loop_
_entity_poly.entity_id
_entity_poly.type
_entity_poly.pdbx_seq_one_letter_code
_entity_poly.pdbx_strand_id
1 'polypeptide(L)'
;MHRLILLILTLMLSGRMMTLLFIARAGRGAPGDPPLGWLMPLIGDAVIGLTGLVVALLVWKARGLAAWTAIIVWNAVAIWDALSAYIVSRTDPWPEFFMLQIFGASMFFMASAMHALSIWIAAHPDFRQRFLGAS
;
A
#
# COMPACT_ATOMS: atom_id res chain seq x y z
N MET A 1 -11.04 -8.30 17.53
CA MET A 1 -9.65 -8.55 17.09
C MET A 1 -9.45 -8.23 15.61
N HIS A 2 -10.20 -8.83 14.67
CA HIS A 2 -10.12 -8.56 13.22
C HIS A 2 -10.01 -7.08 12.83
N ARG A 3 -10.88 -6.20 13.37
CA ARG A 3 -10.84 -4.76 13.08
C ARG A 3 -9.54 -4.08 13.49
N LEU A 4 -9.00 -4.44 14.65
CA LEU A 4 -7.76 -3.85 15.16
C LEU A 4 -6.58 -4.28 14.29
N ILE A 5 -6.52 -5.55 13.89
CA ILE A 5 -5.49 -6.06 12.99
C ILE A 5 -5.56 -5.34 11.65
N LEU A 6 -6.76 -5.22 11.04
CA LEU A 6 -6.94 -4.49 9.79
C LEU A 6 -6.51 -3.02 9.91
N LEU A 7 -6.82 -2.38 11.02
CA LEU A 7 -6.41 -1.00 11.29
C LEU A 7 -4.87 -0.88 11.38
N ILE A 8 -4.23 -1.75 12.16
CA ILE A 8 -2.77 -1.76 12.32
C ILE A 8 -2.09 -1.99 10.97
N LEU A 9 -2.54 -2.98 10.20
CA LEU A 9 -2.01 -3.24 8.86
C LEU A 9 -2.14 -2.01 7.95
N THR A 10 -3.32 -1.39 7.93
CA THR A 10 -3.57 -0.19 7.11
C THR A 10 -2.67 0.98 7.52
N LEU A 11 -2.45 1.18 8.83
CA LEU A 11 -1.55 2.22 9.34
C LEU A 11 -0.08 1.92 9.01
N MET A 12 0.37 0.67 9.10
CA MET A 12 1.71 0.29 8.68
C MET A 12 1.92 0.55 7.18
N LEU A 13 0.93 0.22 6.35
CA LEU A 13 0.93 0.46 4.91
C LEU A 13 0.95 1.96 4.57
N SER A 14 0.45 2.83 5.45
CA SER A 14 0.56 4.29 5.27
C SER A 14 2.01 4.79 5.26
N GLY A 15 2.96 4.03 5.82
CA GLY A 15 4.39 4.34 5.79
C GLY A 15 4.96 4.51 4.37
N ARG A 16 4.29 3.96 3.35
CA ARG A 16 4.62 4.16 1.93
C ARG A 16 4.57 5.64 1.52
N MET A 17 3.90 6.52 2.28
CA MET A 17 3.90 7.97 2.03
C MET A 17 5.30 8.59 2.05
N MET A 18 6.30 7.92 2.63
CA MET A 18 7.69 8.37 2.60
C MET A 18 8.24 8.55 1.18
N THR A 19 7.65 7.92 0.16
CA THR A 19 8.06 8.10 -1.23
C THR A 19 7.86 9.52 -1.75
N LEU A 20 7.03 10.34 -1.08
CA LEU A 20 6.91 11.78 -1.33
C LEU A 20 8.26 12.49 -1.34
N LEU A 21 9.23 12.02 -0.54
CA LEU A 21 10.57 12.58 -0.46
C LEU A 21 11.39 12.40 -1.76
N PHE A 22 10.99 11.46 -2.63
CA PHE A 22 11.74 11.07 -3.80
C PHE A 22 11.08 11.47 -5.13
N ILE A 23 9.76 11.71 -5.16
CA ILE A 23 9.01 12.02 -6.40
C ILE A 23 9.65 13.18 -7.17
N ALA A 24 9.96 14.28 -6.47
CA ALA A 24 10.52 15.46 -7.12
C ALA A 24 11.90 15.22 -7.73
N ARG A 25 12.63 14.18 -7.29
CA ARG A 25 14.00 13.84 -7.68
C ARG A 25 14.07 12.81 -8.82
N ALA A 26 12.97 12.11 -9.11
CA ALA A 26 12.95 11.08 -10.14
C ALA A 26 13.39 11.64 -11.51
N GLY A 27 14.39 11.00 -12.12
CA GLY A 27 14.93 11.39 -13.43
C GLY A 27 15.86 12.61 -13.46
N ARG A 28 16.24 13.18 -12.30
CA ARG A 28 17.16 14.34 -12.25
C ARG A 28 18.63 13.98 -12.50
N GLY A 29 19.03 12.72 -12.28
CA GLY A 29 20.36 12.21 -12.63
C GLY A 29 21.49 12.55 -11.66
N ALA A 30 21.22 13.14 -10.49
CA ALA A 30 22.24 13.29 -9.46
C ALA A 30 22.46 11.96 -8.70
N PRO A 31 23.62 11.77 -8.03
CA PRO A 31 23.87 10.57 -7.23
C PRO A 31 22.74 10.29 -6.22
N GLY A 32 22.21 9.07 -6.26
CA GLY A 32 21.11 8.64 -5.40
C GLY A 32 19.73 9.15 -5.79
N ASP A 33 19.57 9.85 -6.91
CA ASP A 33 18.25 10.14 -7.46
C ASP A 33 17.60 8.88 -8.06
N PRO A 34 16.27 8.71 -7.95
CA PRO A 34 15.58 7.62 -8.60
C PRO A 34 15.72 7.75 -10.13
N PRO A 35 15.90 6.63 -10.86
CA PRO A 35 15.69 6.59 -12.29
C PRO A 35 14.27 7.02 -12.69
N LEU A 36 14.08 7.47 -13.93
CA LEU A 36 12.77 7.97 -14.38
C LEU A 36 11.67 6.89 -14.31
N GLY A 37 12.01 5.60 -14.52
CA GLY A 37 11.06 4.50 -14.43
C GLY A 37 10.39 4.38 -13.05
N TRP A 38 11.02 4.91 -12.00
CA TRP A 38 10.49 4.90 -10.63
C TRP A 38 9.45 5.98 -10.35
N LEU A 39 9.24 6.95 -11.25
CA LEU A 39 8.29 8.03 -11.00
C LEU A 39 6.87 7.51 -10.70
N MET A 40 6.39 6.55 -11.50
CA MET A 40 5.06 5.98 -11.30
C MET A 40 4.93 5.17 -10.01
N PRO A 41 5.84 4.22 -9.69
CA PRO A 41 5.86 3.56 -8.38
C PRO A 41 5.88 4.54 -7.20
N LEU A 42 6.71 5.59 -7.25
CA LEU A 42 6.81 6.57 -6.16
C LEU A 42 5.50 7.34 -5.95
N ILE A 43 4.84 7.74 -7.04
CA ILE A 43 3.52 8.38 -6.99
C ILE A 43 2.47 7.41 -6.44
N GLY A 44 2.46 6.17 -6.93
CA GLY A 44 1.55 5.13 -6.46
C GLY A 44 1.70 4.86 -4.96
N ASP A 45 2.93 4.62 -4.49
CA ASP A 45 3.28 4.47 -3.08
C ASP A 45 2.82 5.66 -2.24
N ALA A 46 3.00 6.89 -2.74
CA ALA A 46 2.62 8.10 -2.03
C ALA A 46 1.10 8.23 -1.91
N VAL A 47 0.38 7.97 -3.00
CA VAL A 47 -1.09 7.98 -3.03
C VAL A 47 -1.63 6.89 -2.10
N ILE A 48 -1.13 5.66 -2.19
CA ILE A 48 -1.52 4.57 -1.29
C ILE A 48 -1.19 4.93 0.15
N GLY A 49 0.00 5.46 0.42
CA GLY A 49 0.43 5.88 1.75
C GLY A 49 -0.51 6.91 2.39
N LEU A 50 -0.80 8.00 1.67
CA LEU A 50 -1.68 9.07 2.13
C LEU A 50 -3.14 8.60 2.28
N THR A 51 -3.66 7.91 1.26
CA THR A 51 -5.04 7.40 1.31
C THR A 51 -5.22 6.26 2.31
N GLY A 52 -4.15 5.58 2.71
CA GLY A 52 -4.15 4.61 3.81
C GLY A 52 -4.64 5.20 5.12
N LEU A 53 -4.34 6.48 5.41
CA LEU A 53 -4.87 7.17 6.59
C LEU A 53 -6.40 7.33 6.51
N VAL A 54 -6.92 7.64 5.33
CA VAL A 54 -8.37 7.75 5.08
C VAL A 54 -9.02 6.37 5.21
N VAL A 55 -8.42 5.33 4.65
CA VAL A 55 -8.90 3.95 4.77
C VAL A 55 -8.88 3.47 6.22
N ALA A 56 -7.86 3.84 6.99
CA ALA A 56 -7.82 3.55 8.44
C ALA A 56 -9.00 4.20 9.17
N LEU A 57 -9.37 5.44 8.82
CA LEU A 57 -10.57 6.09 9.34
C LEU A 57 -11.86 5.39 8.91
N LEU A 58 -11.95 4.91 7.67
CA LEU A 58 -13.09 4.10 7.21
C LEU A 58 -13.19 2.79 8.00
N VAL A 59 -12.08 2.10 8.21
CA VAL A 59 -12.03 0.89 9.06
C VAL A 59 -12.49 1.22 10.48
N TRP A 60 -12.10 2.36 11.04
CA TRP A 60 -12.37 2.76 12.43
C TRP A 60 -13.75 3.35 12.70
N LYS A 61 -14.34 4.10 11.77
CA LYS A 61 -15.61 4.81 12.00
C LYS A 61 -16.73 4.42 11.05
N ALA A 62 -16.41 4.02 9.82
CA ALA A 62 -17.44 3.77 8.82
C ALA A 62 -18.01 2.35 8.93
N ARG A 63 -19.22 2.19 8.36
CA ARG A 63 -19.98 0.95 8.23
C ARG A 63 -20.71 0.96 6.88
N GLY A 64 -21.16 -0.21 6.46
CA GLY A 64 -21.95 -0.37 5.24
C GLY A 64 -21.13 -0.69 4.00
N LEU A 65 -21.84 -0.97 2.91
CA LEU A 65 -21.29 -1.55 1.69
C LEU A 65 -20.27 -0.64 1.01
N ALA A 66 -20.53 0.66 0.94
CA ALA A 66 -19.61 1.61 0.28
C ALA A 66 -18.22 1.64 0.93
N ALA A 67 -18.16 1.72 2.27
CA ALA A 67 -16.90 1.72 3.00
C ALA A 67 -16.17 0.37 2.87
N TRP A 68 -16.91 -0.74 2.90
CA TRP A 68 -16.34 -2.08 2.69
C TRP A 68 -15.73 -2.22 1.29
N THR A 69 -16.47 -1.82 0.26
CA THR A 69 -16.00 -1.84 -1.14
C THR A 69 -14.76 -0.97 -1.30
N ALA A 70 -14.73 0.24 -0.73
CA ALA A 70 -13.58 1.12 -0.77
C ALA A 70 -12.32 0.46 -0.16
N ILE A 71 -12.46 -0.23 0.99
CA ILE A 71 -11.36 -0.97 1.62
C ILE A 71 -10.83 -2.08 0.70
N ILE A 72 -11.72 -2.86 0.08
CA ILE A 72 -11.33 -3.96 -0.81
C ILE A 72 -10.62 -3.43 -2.06
N VAL A 73 -11.22 -2.45 -2.75
CA VAL A 73 -10.67 -1.88 -3.98
C VAL A 73 -9.33 -1.20 -3.72
N TRP A 74 -9.22 -0.44 -2.63
CA TRP A 74 -7.96 0.22 -2.26
C TRP A 74 -6.83 -0.79 -2.07
N ASN A 75 -7.07 -1.89 -1.34
CA ASN A 75 -6.06 -2.93 -1.16
C ASN A 75 -5.70 -3.63 -2.47
N ALA A 76 -6.67 -3.88 -3.36
CA ALA A 76 -6.40 -4.50 -4.66
C ALA A 76 -5.52 -3.61 -5.55
N VAL A 77 -5.80 -2.31 -5.61
CA VAL A 77 -4.97 -1.32 -6.33
C VAL A 77 -3.57 -1.26 -5.72
N ALA A 78 -3.45 -1.32 -4.40
CA ALA A 78 -2.17 -1.26 -3.72
C ALA A 78 -1.29 -2.51 -3.92
N ILE A 79 -1.90 -3.68 -4.14
CA ILE A 79 -1.20 -4.92 -4.57
C ILE A 79 -0.66 -4.72 -5.98
N TRP A 80 -1.50 -4.25 -6.91
CA TRP A 80 -1.08 -3.97 -8.29
C TRP A 80 0.11 -3.00 -8.33
N ASP A 81 0.04 -1.93 -7.55
CA ASP A 81 1.09 -0.92 -7.43
C ASP A 81 2.41 -1.51 -6.91
N ALA A 82 2.36 -2.31 -5.84
CA ALA A 82 3.55 -2.97 -5.28
C ALA A 82 4.20 -3.95 -6.28
N LEU A 83 3.40 -4.72 -7.02
CA LEU A 83 3.90 -5.63 -8.05
C LEU A 83 4.45 -4.89 -9.28
N SER A 84 3.86 -3.74 -9.63
CA SER A 84 4.37 -2.86 -10.69
C SER A 84 5.73 -2.28 -10.31
N ALA A 85 5.88 -1.85 -9.05
CA ALA A 85 7.17 -1.40 -8.51
C ALA A 85 8.24 -2.52 -8.54
N TYR A 86 7.85 -3.77 -8.26
CA TYR A 86 8.76 -4.90 -8.45
C TYR A 86 9.24 -5.03 -9.90
N ILE A 87 8.35 -4.94 -10.89
CA ILE A 87 8.73 -4.99 -12.31
C ILE A 87 9.74 -3.87 -12.63
N VAL A 88 9.43 -2.63 -12.21
CA VAL A 88 10.34 -1.49 -12.39
C VAL A 88 11.69 -1.72 -11.74
N SER A 89 11.74 -2.30 -10.54
CA SER A 89 13.01 -2.61 -9.86
C SER A 89 13.89 -3.60 -10.63
N ARG A 90 13.31 -4.37 -11.56
CA ARG A 90 14.02 -5.32 -12.41
C ARG A 90 14.39 -4.74 -13.76
N THR A 91 13.63 -3.79 -14.29
CA THR A 91 13.84 -3.21 -15.63
C THR A 91 14.63 -1.90 -15.60
N ASP A 92 14.52 -1.12 -14.53
CA ASP A 92 15.21 0.15 -14.32
C ASP A 92 15.70 0.25 -12.85
N PRO A 93 16.76 -0.50 -12.47
CA PRO A 93 17.15 -0.65 -11.07
C PRO A 93 17.59 0.67 -10.42
N TRP A 94 17.27 0.83 -9.13
CA TRP A 94 17.74 1.95 -8.29
C TRP A 94 18.59 1.42 -7.12
N PRO A 95 19.92 1.28 -7.31
CA PRO A 95 20.81 0.66 -6.32
C PRO A 95 20.85 1.37 -4.97
N GLU A 96 20.64 2.68 -4.95
CA GLU A 96 20.68 3.53 -3.77
C GLU A 96 19.37 3.51 -2.96
N PHE A 97 18.35 2.79 -3.43
CA PHE A 97 17.10 2.70 -2.70
C PHE A 97 17.25 1.83 -1.45
N PHE A 98 17.29 2.48 -0.29
CA PHE A 98 17.59 1.83 0.99
C PHE A 98 16.67 0.64 1.32
N MET A 99 15.38 0.68 0.95
CA MET A 99 14.48 -0.45 1.22
C MET A 99 14.88 -1.71 0.44
N LEU A 100 15.32 -1.55 -0.80
CA LEU A 100 15.86 -2.65 -1.61
C LEU A 100 17.19 -3.16 -1.04
N GLN A 101 18.02 -2.29 -0.47
CA GLN A 101 19.28 -2.71 0.16
C GLN A 101 19.03 -3.53 1.44
N ILE A 102 18.04 -3.15 2.25
CA ILE A 102 17.75 -3.81 3.53
C ILE A 102 16.93 -5.10 3.32
N PHE A 103 15.89 -5.03 2.50
CA PHE A 103 14.89 -6.10 2.39
C PHE A 103 14.95 -6.84 1.05
N GLY A 104 15.72 -6.35 0.07
CA GLY A 104 15.71 -6.89 -1.29
C GLY A 104 14.34 -6.79 -1.95
N ALA A 105 14.15 -7.55 -3.03
CA ALA A 105 12.88 -7.62 -3.74
C ALA A 105 11.70 -8.15 -2.87
N SER A 106 11.99 -8.80 -1.74
CA SER A 106 10.97 -9.35 -0.85
C SER A 106 10.02 -8.30 -0.28
N MET A 107 10.45 -7.04 -0.19
CA MET A 107 9.62 -5.93 0.31
C MET A 107 8.31 -5.75 -0.48
N PHE A 108 8.34 -5.92 -1.80
CA PHE A 108 7.17 -5.74 -2.66
C PHE A 108 6.14 -6.84 -2.43
N PHE A 109 6.63 -8.07 -2.24
CA PHE A 109 5.80 -9.23 -1.92
C PHE A 109 5.24 -9.14 -0.51
N MET A 110 6.01 -8.65 0.46
CA MET A 110 5.52 -8.40 1.82
C MET A 110 4.42 -7.34 1.82
N ALA A 111 4.60 -6.22 1.12
CA ALA A 111 3.57 -5.19 0.97
C ALA A 111 2.30 -5.77 0.34
N SER A 112 2.44 -6.53 -0.74
CA SER A 112 1.33 -7.22 -1.41
C SER A 112 0.62 -8.21 -0.47
N ALA A 113 1.38 -8.97 0.32
CA ALA A 113 0.84 -9.93 1.28
C ALA A 113 0.06 -9.24 2.41
N MET A 114 0.53 -8.10 2.92
CA MET A 114 -0.19 -7.31 3.92
C MET A 114 -1.53 -6.78 3.39
N HIS A 115 -1.57 -6.34 2.13
CA HIS A 115 -2.81 -5.94 1.47
C HIS A 115 -3.75 -7.13 1.23
N ALA A 116 -3.22 -8.27 0.79
CA ALA A 116 -3.99 -9.49 0.61
C ALA A 116 -4.58 -10.00 1.93
N LEU A 117 -3.82 -9.95 3.02
CA LEU A 117 -4.30 -10.26 4.36
C LEU A 117 -5.39 -9.28 4.80
N SER A 118 -5.24 -7.99 4.49
CA SER A 118 -6.27 -6.98 4.77
C SER A 118 -7.58 -7.27 4.02
N ILE A 119 -7.52 -7.70 2.76
CA ILE A 119 -8.67 -8.17 1.98
C ILE A 119 -9.29 -9.40 2.63
N TRP A 120 -8.47 -10.39 2.99
CA TRP A 120 -8.96 -11.62 3.62
C TRP A 120 -9.69 -11.32 4.94
N ILE A 121 -9.13 -10.46 5.80
CA ILE A 121 -9.80 -10.03 7.05
C ILE A 121 -11.11 -9.30 6.73
N ALA A 122 -11.11 -8.38 5.75
CA ALA A 122 -12.31 -7.63 5.38
C ALA A 122 -13.40 -8.51 4.77
N ALA A 123 -13.02 -9.59 4.08
CA ALA A 123 -13.93 -10.57 3.50
C ALA A 123 -14.42 -11.63 4.50
N HIS A 124 -13.74 -11.78 5.65
CA HIS A 124 -14.09 -12.77 6.66
C HIS A 124 -15.56 -12.59 7.11
N PRO A 125 -16.38 -13.67 7.16
CA PRO A 125 -17.82 -13.57 7.40
C PRO A 125 -18.18 -12.74 8.64
N ASP A 126 -17.54 -13.02 9.77
CA ASP A 126 -17.77 -12.29 11.03
C ASP A 126 -17.49 -10.79 10.93
N PHE A 127 -16.43 -10.41 10.22
CA PHE A 127 -16.09 -9.01 10.02
C PHE A 127 -17.12 -8.38 9.08
N ARG A 128 -17.40 -9.03 7.95
CA ARG A 128 -18.30 -8.54 6.92
C ARG A 128 -19.72 -8.31 7.46
N GLN A 129 -20.29 -9.27 8.18
CA GLN A 129 -21.63 -9.13 8.78
C GLN A 129 -21.69 -7.93 9.74
N ARG A 130 -20.74 -7.85 10.68
CA ARG A 130 -20.66 -6.74 11.65
C ARG A 130 -20.39 -5.39 11.00
N PHE A 131 -19.62 -5.37 9.92
CA PHE A 131 -19.25 -4.14 9.22
C PHE A 131 -20.40 -3.62 8.35
N LEU A 132 -21.17 -4.52 7.74
CA LEU A 132 -22.31 -4.19 6.89
C LEU A 132 -23.61 -3.96 7.67
N GLY A 133 -23.69 -4.38 8.93
CA GLY A 133 -24.90 -4.25 9.75
C GLY A 133 -25.99 -5.26 9.36
N ALA A 134 -25.61 -6.36 8.71
CA ALA A 134 -26.52 -7.49 8.49
C ALA A 134 -26.60 -8.29 9.79
N SER A 135 -27.67 -8.07 10.55
CA SER A 135 -28.13 -8.91 11.67
C SER A 135 -28.82 -10.16 11.16
#